data_AF-C6WSP9-F1
#
_entry.id   AF-C6WSP9-F1
#
_cell.length_a   1.000
_cell.length_b   1.000
_cell.length_c   1.000
_cell.angle_alpha   90.00
_cell.angle_beta   90.00
_cell.angle_gamma   90.00
#
_symmetry.space_group_name_H-M   'P 1'
#
loop_
_entity.id
_entity.type
_entity.pdbx_description
1 polymer ?
#
loop_
_entity_poly.entity_id
_entity_poly.type
_entity_poly.pdbx_seq_one_letter_code
_entity_poly.pdbx_strand_id
1 'polypeptide(L)'
;MESRIKLKNGQAGPDGNNYLREKRVEIRVCQQEYEKLEKHALEAGYLNVAQYLRESGLTRKQITSPSMKQKEKNQWLYEINRIGNNVNQIARHLNQGKLPDEEMLMILLQIQDIAQDTLKEALKSGNEDIE
;
A
#
# COMPACT_ATOMS: atom_id res chain seq x y z
N MET A 1 -28.36 14.35 9.40
CA MET A 1 -27.59 15.53 8.97
C MET A 1 -26.65 15.08 7.87
N GLU A 2 -26.75 15.68 6.69
CA GLU A 2 -25.89 15.35 5.54
C GLU A 2 -24.48 15.90 5.73
N SER A 3 -23.47 15.12 5.37
CA SER A 3 -22.06 15.49 5.51
C SER A 3 -21.64 16.38 4.34
N ARG A 4 -21.01 17.53 4.62
CA ARG A 4 -20.55 18.47 3.59
C ARG A 4 -19.26 17.99 2.92
N ILE A 5 -19.14 18.16 1.60
CA ILE A 5 -17.95 17.80 0.81
C ILE A 5 -16.86 18.87 0.97
N LYS A 6 -15.59 18.47 1.05
CA LYS A 6 -14.44 19.39 1.14
C LYS A 6 -14.28 20.23 -0.13
N LEU A 7 -13.88 21.49 0.04
CA LEU A 7 -13.65 22.42 -1.08
C LEU A 7 -12.18 22.52 -1.53
N LYS A 8 -11.20 22.18 -0.66
CA LYS A 8 -9.75 22.24 -0.97
C LYS A 8 -8.95 21.16 -0.22
N ASN A 9 -7.84 20.72 -0.82
CA ASN A 9 -6.85 19.84 -0.18
C ASN A 9 -6.16 20.58 0.99
N GLY A 10 -6.01 19.92 2.14
CA GLY A 10 -5.34 20.47 3.34
C GLY A 10 -6.22 20.65 4.59
N GLN A 11 -7.55 20.54 4.48
CA GLN A 11 -8.47 20.67 5.64
C GLN A 11 -8.54 19.41 6.52
N ALA A 12 -7.88 18.35 6.10
CA ALA A 12 -7.75 17.09 6.82
C ALA A 12 -6.66 16.30 6.10
N GLY A 13 -5.77 15.63 6.84
CA GLY A 13 -4.54 15.00 6.35
C GLY A 13 -4.69 14.04 5.15
N PRO A 14 -3.60 13.39 4.73
CA PRO A 14 -3.53 12.58 3.50
C PRO A 14 -4.37 11.27 3.52
N ASP A 15 -5.36 11.17 4.43
CA ASP A 15 -6.18 9.99 4.70
C ASP A 15 -7.33 9.75 3.72
N GLY A 16 -7.39 10.48 2.59
CA GLY A 16 -8.32 10.21 1.49
C GLY A 16 -9.81 10.49 1.76
N ASN A 17 -10.16 11.06 2.92
CA ASN A 17 -11.56 11.40 3.23
C ASN A 17 -12.03 12.62 2.41
N ASN A 18 -13.22 12.54 1.81
CA ASN A 18 -13.79 13.61 0.98
C ASN A 18 -14.75 14.55 1.73
N TYR A 19 -15.11 14.22 2.98
CA TYR A 19 -16.08 14.99 3.78
C TYR A 19 -15.41 15.87 4.85
N LEU A 20 -16.06 16.98 5.18
CA LEU A 20 -15.63 17.88 6.26
C LEU A 20 -15.79 17.20 7.63
N ARG A 21 -14.77 17.33 8.48
CA ARG A 21 -14.80 16.79 9.86
C ARG A 21 -15.37 17.85 10.80
N GLU A 22 -16.67 17.80 11.03
CA GLU A 22 -17.39 18.79 11.85
C GLU A 22 -17.51 18.38 13.33
N LYS A 23 -17.37 17.08 13.63
CA LYS A 23 -17.49 16.54 14.99
C LYS A 23 -16.12 16.38 15.64
N ARG A 24 -16.03 16.72 16.93
CA ARG A 24 -14.85 16.49 17.76
C ARG A 24 -15.03 15.25 18.62
N VAL A 25 -13.94 14.50 18.78
CA VAL A 25 -13.83 13.39 19.73
C VAL A 25 -12.66 13.74 20.63
N GLU A 26 -12.94 13.94 21.92
CA GLU A 26 -11.94 14.30 22.93
C GLU A 26 -11.73 13.13 23.87
N ILE A 27 -10.47 12.76 24.09
CA ILE A 27 -10.07 11.65 24.95
C ILE A 27 -9.02 12.19 25.92
N ARG A 28 -9.28 12.04 27.23
CA ARG A 28 -8.29 12.37 28.25
C ARG A 28 -7.38 11.16 28.45
N VAL A 29 -6.09 11.40 28.43
CA VAL A 29 -5.03 10.40 28.63
C VAL A 29 -3.99 10.96 29.58
N CYS A 30 -3.28 10.09 30.29
CA CYS A 30 -2.09 10.49 31.01
C CYS A 30 -0.88 10.61 30.06
N GLN A 31 0.21 11.19 30.57
CA GLN A 31 1.43 11.43 29.78
C GLN A 31 1.99 10.13 29.17
N GLN A 32 2.02 9.04 29.95
CA GLN A 32 2.53 7.75 29.49
C GLN A 32 1.68 7.13 28.39
N GLU A 33 0.37 7.32 28.44
CA GLU A 33 -0.55 6.85 27.39
C GLU A 33 -0.38 7.66 26.12
N TYR A 34 -0.20 8.98 26.24
CA TYR A 34 0.04 9.85 25.10
C TYR A 34 1.32 9.48 24.35
N GLU A 35 2.43 9.27 25.08
CA GLU A 35 3.71 8.85 24.49
C GLU A 35 3.62 7.51 23.77
N LYS A 36 2.88 6.54 24.34
CA LYS A 36 2.61 5.26 23.67
C LYS A 36 1.81 5.44 22.38
N LEU A 37 0.79 6.30 22.40
CA LEU A 37 -0.02 6.58 21.21
C LEU A 37 0.80 7.26 20.11
N GLU A 38 1.68 8.20 20.46
CA GLU A 38 2.61 8.82 19.51
C GLU A 38 3.57 7.80 18.91
N LYS A 39 4.16 6.95 19.75
CA LYS A 39 5.06 5.90 19.30
C LYS A 39 4.38 4.93 18.33
N HIS A 40 3.19 4.42 18.69
CA HIS A 40 2.44 3.52 17.82
C HIS A 40 2.02 4.18 16.50
N ALA A 41 1.62 5.46 16.54
CA ALA A 41 1.30 6.21 15.33
C ALA A 41 2.51 6.32 14.40
N LEU A 42 3.69 6.63 14.96
CA LEU A 42 4.94 6.73 14.20
C LEU A 42 5.35 5.38 13.58
N GLU A 43 5.33 4.30 14.38
CA GLU A 43 5.68 2.95 13.94
C GLU A 43 4.75 2.47 12.81
N ALA A 44 3.46 2.79 12.88
CA ALA A 44 2.49 2.48 11.82
C ALA A 44 2.56 3.44 10.60
N GLY A 45 3.47 4.42 10.61
CA GLY A 45 3.72 5.34 9.50
C GLY A 45 2.73 6.50 9.38
N TYR A 46 2.07 6.87 10.48
CA TYR A 46 1.16 8.01 10.53
C TYR A 46 1.88 9.31 10.91
N LEU A 47 1.45 10.42 10.31
CA LEU A 47 2.00 11.75 10.58
C LEU A 47 1.43 12.38 11.86
N ASN A 48 0.30 11.90 12.37
CA ASN A 48 -0.32 12.42 13.59
C ASN A 48 -1.20 11.38 14.29
N VAL A 49 -1.29 11.49 15.61
CA VAL A 49 -2.08 10.59 16.48
C VAL A 49 -3.57 10.63 16.16
N ALA A 50 -4.11 11.79 15.77
CA ALA A 50 -5.53 11.92 15.45
C ALA A 50 -5.94 11.14 14.19
N GLN A 51 -5.04 10.99 13.21
CA GLN A 51 -5.25 10.17 12.03
C GLN A 51 -5.17 8.69 12.40
N TYR A 52 -4.12 8.31 13.13
CA TYR A 52 -3.96 6.95 13.66
C TYR A 52 -5.21 6.51 14.42
N LEU A 53 -5.60 7.22 15.48
CA LEU A 53 -6.76 6.87 16.31
C LEU A 53 -8.08 6.75 15.54
N ARG A 54 -8.29 7.60 14.52
CA ARG A 54 -9.50 7.51 13.68
C ARG A 54 -9.48 6.24 12.83
N GLU A 55 -8.37 5.94 12.19
CA GLU A 55 -8.24 4.73 11.38
C GLU A 55 -8.29 3.47 12.25
N SER A 56 -7.68 3.50 13.45
CA SER A 56 -7.77 2.45 14.46
C SER A 56 -9.20 2.23 14.96
N GLY A 57 -9.93 3.31 15.25
CA GLY A 57 -11.29 3.22 15.79
C GLY A 57 -12.35 2.84 14.74
N LEU A 58 -12.08 3.10 13.46
CA LEU A 58 -13.00 2.81 12.34
C LEU A 58 -12.74 1.45 11.67
N THR A 59 -11.56 0.86 11.86
CA THR A 59 -11.14 -0.37 11.17
C THR A 59 -10.93 -1.50 12.16
N ARG A 60 -11.49 -2.70 11.88
CA ARG A 60 -11.27 -3.92 12.70
C ARG A 60 -10.00 -4.71 12.34
N LYS A 61 -9.25 -4.29 11.32
CA LYS A 61 -8.05 -4.96 10.79
C LYS A 61 -6.78 -4.22 11.22
N GLN A 62 -5.63 -4.89 11.14
CA GLN A 62 -4.33 -4.28 11.36
C GLN A 62 -4.19 -2.96 10.58
N ILE A 63 -3.69 -1.93 11.25
CA ILE A 63 -3.78 -0.54 10.81
C ILE A 63 -2.49 -0.19 10.06
N THR A 64 -2.48 -0.35 8.74
CA THR A 64 -1.42 0.17 7.88
C THR A 64 -1.77 1.57 7.36
N SER A 65 -0.83 2.51 7.49
CA SER A 65 -1.04 3.88 7.03
C SER A 65 -1.39 3.97 5.54
N PRO A 66 -2.20 4.95 5.11
CA PRO A 66 -2.54 5.15 3.70
C PRO A 66 -1.30 5.31 2.80
N SER A 67 -0.24 5.93 3.33
CA SER A 67 1.06 6.05 2.67
C SER A 67 1.76 4.70 2.48
N MET A 68 1.70 3.82 3.48
CA MET A 68 2.28 2.48 3.39
C MET A 68 1.51 1.61 2.39
N LYS A 69 0.17 1.63 2.45
CA LYS A 69 -0.70 0.97 1.45
C LYS A 69 -0.44 1.46 0.03
N GLN A 70 -0.24 2.76 -0.15
CA GLN A 70 0.10 3.32 -1.46
C GLN A 70 1.49 2.88 -1.93
N LYS A 71 2.46 2.77 -1.01
CA LYS A 71 3.81 2.27 -1.31
C LYS A 71 3.78 0.81 -1.75
N GLU A 72 3.07 -0.05 -1.01
CA GLU A 72 2.85 -1.46 -1.37
C GLU A 72 2.19 -1.57 -2.74
N LYS A 73 1.11 -0.83 -2.98
CA LYS A 73 0.44 -0.79 -4.28
C LYS A 73 1.39 -0.38 -5.42
N ASN A 74 2.26 0.61 -5.18
CA ASN A 74 3.23 1.05 -6.18
C ASN A 74 4.28 -0.04 -6.45
N GLN A 75 4.69 -0.79 -5.44
CA GLN A 75 5.60 -1.93 -5.59
C GLN A 75 4.97 -3.05 -6.42
N TRP A 76 3.71 -3.40 -6.14
CA TRP A 76 2.95 -4.36 -6.97
C TRP A 76 2.83 -3.91 -8.44
N LEU A 77 2.51 -2.63 -8.66
CA LEU A 77 2.43 -2.07 -10.02
C LEU A 77 3.78 -2.11 -10.74
N TYR A 78 4.88 -1.90 -10.02
CA TYR A 78 6.23 -1.96 -10.57
C TYR A 78 6.56 -3.37 -11.08
N GLU A 79 6.31 -4.41 -10.29
CA GLU A 79 6.58 -5.80 -10.71
C GLU A 79 5.69 -6.22 -11.89
N ILE A 80 4.40 -5.82 -11.90
CA ILE A 80 3.50 -6.04 -13.05
C ILE A 80 4.07 -5.37 -14.32
N ASN A 81 4.58 -4.15 -14.21
CA ASN A 81 5.19 -3.46 -15.36
C ASN A 81 6.43 -4.19 -15.88
N ARG A 82 7.25 -4.79 -15.01
CA ARG A 82 8.41 -5.59 -15.42
C ARG A 82 7.98 -6.84 -16.18
N ILE A 83 6.96 -7.56 -15.68
CA ILE A 83 6.39 -8.71 -16.40
C ILE A 83 5.83 -8.27 -17.76
N GLY A 84 5.08 -7.17 -17.82
CA GLY A 84 4.54 -6.62 -19.06
C GLY A 84 5.63 -6.28 -20.09
N ASN A 85 6.74 -5.68 -19.65
CA ASN A 85 7.89 -5.39 -20.52
C ASN A 85 8.51 -6.67 -21.09
N ASN A 86 8.67 -7.70 -20.27
CA ASN A 86 9.22 -8.99 -20.68
C ASN A 86 8.29 -9.70 -21.69
N VAL A 87 6.98 -9.72 -21.42
CA VAL A 87 5.97 -10.24 -22.37
C VAL A 87 6.02 -9.48 -23.70
N ASN A 88 6.19 -8.15 -23.67
CA ASN A 88 6.29 -7.34 -24.88
C ASN A 88 7.57 -7.62 -25.67
N GLN A 89 8.69 -7.94 -25.01
CA GLN A 89 9.92 -8.37 -25.68
C GLN A 89 9.73 -9.70 -26.40
N ILE A 90 9.13 -10.70 -25.73
CA ILE A 90 8.79 -11.99 -26.34
C ILE A 90 7.86 -11.77 -27.55
N ALA A 91 6.81 -10.97 -27.41
CA ALA A 91 5.87 -10.70 -28.48
C ALA A 91 6.54 -10.04 -29.70
N ARG A 92 7.43 -9.07 -29.49
CA ARG A 92 8.19 -8.43 -30.58
C ARG A 92 9.07 -9.43 -31.32
N HIS A 93 9.72 -10.34 -30.59
CA HIS A 93 10.60 -11.34 -31.19
C HIS A 93 9.82 -12.35 -32.03
N LEU A 94 8.66 -12.83 -31.55
CA LEU A 94 7.75 -13.69 -32.34
C LEU A 94 7.19 -12.96 -33.56
N ASN A 95 6.77 -11.70 -33.40
CA ASN A 95 6.22 -10.90 -34.49
C ASN A 95 7.24 -10.61 -35.60
N GLN A 96 8.54 -10.71 -35.30
CA GLN A 96 9.61 -10.62 -36.30
C GLN A 96 9.84 -11.95 -37.06
N GLY A 97 9.04 -12.98 -36.79
CA GLY A 97 9.18 -14.31 -37.41
C GLY A 97 10.35 -15.12 -36.87
N LYS A 98 10.96 -14.70 -35.75
CA LYS A 98 12.03 -15.44 -35.10
C LYS A 98 11.44 -16.64 -34.35
N LEU A 99 12.14 -17.77 -34.44
CA LEU A 99 11.82 -18.94 -33.63
C LEU A 99 12.23 -18.69 -32.17
N PRO A 100 11.61 -19.40 -31.20
CA PRO A 100 12.05 -19.38 -29.82
C PRO A 100 13.54 -19.73 -29.71
N ASP A 101 14.29 -18.87 -29.02
CA ASP A 101 15.72 -18.97 -28.83
C ASP A 101 16.10 -18.77 -27.35
N GLU A 102 17.41 -18.77 -27.10
CA GLU A 102 17.95 -18.63 -25.75
C GLU A 102 17.59 -17.28 -25.11
N GLU A 103 17.45 -16.22 -25.90
CA GLU A 103 17.00 -14.90 -25.41
C GLU A 103 15.59 -14.96 -24.84
N MET A 104 14.65 -15.62 -25.55
CA MET A 104 13.30 -15.86 -25.03
C MET A 104 13.28 -16.72 -23.77
N LEU A 105 14.11 -17.75 -23.71
CA LEU A 105 14.24 -18.59 -22.51
C LEU A 105 14.68 -17.75 -21.30
N MET A 106 15.65 -16.85 -21.49
CA MET A 106 16.11 -15.94 -20.44
C MET A 106 15.00 -14.99 -19.97
N ILE A 107 14.19 -14.46 -20.90
CA ILE A 107 13.06 -13.58 -20.54
C ILE A 107 11.98 -14.36 -19.75
N LEU A 108 11.72 -15.61 -20.11
CA LEU A 108 10.78 -16.48 -19.39
C LEU A 108 11.27 -16.80 -17.97
N LEU A 109 12.56 -17.09 -17.81
CA LEU A 109 13.17 -17.28 -16.48
C LEU A 109 13.05 -16.01 -15.63
N GLN A 110 13.28 -14.83 -16.20
CA GLN A 110 13.09 -13.57 -15.48
C GLN A 110 11.64 -13.35 -15.04
N ILE A 111 10.66 -13.70 -15.89
CA ILE A 111 9.23 -13.64 -15.50
C ILE A 111 8.97 -14.61 -14.35
N GLN A 112 9.52 -15.82 -14.42
CA GLN A 112 9.38 -16.84 -13.37
C GLN A 112 9.96 -16.36 -12.04
N ASP A 113 11.15 -15.78 -12.04
CA ASP A 113 11.81 -15.26 -10.84
C ASP A 113 10.99 -14.13 -10.20
N ILE A 114 10.55 -13.14 -11.00
CA ILE A 114 9.70 -12.04 -10.51
C ILE A 114 8.41 -12.59 -9.90
N ALA A 115 7.76 -13.55 -10.55
CA ALA A 115 6.53 -14.17 -10.07
C ALA A 115 6.73 -14.96 -8.77
N GLN A 116 7.85 -15.67 -8.62
CA GLN A 116 8.15 -16.42 -7.40
C GLN A 116 8.47 -15.49 -6.23
N ASP A 117 9.24 -14.43 -6.47
CA ASP A 117 9.62 -13.50 -5.41
C ASP A 117 8.43 -12.67 -4.93
N THR A 118 7.60 -12.18 -5.85
CA THR A 118 6.33 -11.55 -5.51
C THR A 118 5.40 -12.46 -4.71
N LEU A 119 5.31 -13.75 -5.05
CA LEU A 119 4.51 -14.71 -4.29
C LEU A 119 5.07 -14.93 -2.88
N LYS A 120 6.40 -15.05 -2.72
CA LYS A 120 7.04 -15.19 -1.40
C LYS A 120 6.77 -13.96 -0.53
N GLU A 121 6.85 -12.75 -1.09
CA GLU A 121 6.54 -11.51 -0.36
C GLU A 121 5.07 -11.48 0.08
N ALA A 122 4.13 -11.83 -0.80
CA ALA A 122 2.70 -11.88 -0.47
C ALA A 122 2.40 -12.88 0.67
N LEU A 123 3.02 -14.06 0.64
CA LEU A 123 2.84 -15.09 1.67
C LEU A 123 3.43 -14.69 3.02
N LYS A 124 4.54 -13.93 3.04
CA LYS A 124 5.11 -13.38 4.29
C LYS A 124 4.17 -12.35 4.89
N SER A 125 3.65 -11.42 4.09
CA SER A 125 2.71 -10.40 4.58
C SER A 125 1.42 -10.99 5.13
N GLY A 126 0.94 -12.12 4.60
CA GLY A 126 -0.28 -12.78 5.10
C GLY A 126 -0.11 -13.56 6.41
N ASN A 127 1.11 -13.93 6.80
CA ASN A 127 1.38 -14.65 8.05
C ASN A 127 1.58 -13.71 9.25
N GLU A 128 2.05 -12.48 9.03
CA GLU A 128 2.16 -11.44 10.08
C GLU A 128 0.79 -10.88 10.50
N ASP A 129 -0.26 -11.12 9.71
CA ASP A 129 -1.64 -10.68 9.99
C ASP A 129 -2.39 -11.57 11.01
N ILE A 130 -1.82 -12.70 11.45
CA ILE A 130 -2.51 -13.75 12.24
C ILE A 130 -1.97 -13.91 13.69
N GLU A 131 -0.80 -13.35 14.02
CA GLU A 131 -0.27 -13.29 15.41
C GLU A 131 -0.67 -12.01 16.14
#